data_AF-A0AAN7F4M1-F1
#
_entry.id   AF-A0AAN7F4M1-F1
#
_cell.length_a   1.000
_cell.length_b   1.000
_cell.length_c   1.000
_cell.angle_alpha   90.00
_cell.angle_beta   90.00
_cell.angle_gamma   90.00
#
_symmetry.space_group_name_H-M   'P 1'
#
loop_
_entity.id
_entity.type
_entity.pdbx_description
1 polymer ?
#
loop_
_entity_poly.entity_id
_entity_poly.type
_entity_poly.pdbx_seq_one_letter_code
_entity_poly.pdbx_strand_id
1 'polypeptide(L)'
;MLLCMEKFGGCPSYSKAGYCWRVGNGSSISVMGDKWIPNYPTNKFLHPIHELADGMTVSELIDSELHVWRGDMIMTLYHRDDATVITKIPLSRRNVSDSIIWLHNKNGMFLVKSAYKVARRIRGEGSRVESSGGCVGKLVWPVLWKLCIPNKIKIFGWRACNDILPTKYNLVKRKIITDDKCHICTREVESVTHALWGCAAVQDVWAGSISKLQKGVSAFSDFMQLMEHLVSRLSTDKMELFWVQCWLIWNQRNCVLYGGQLKHLTSLNKRTEEFLEEFKQAQVSLDSSLREQTMGDAWQPPPSMEYKLNFDAAIFSGLEKSGIGAIIRNDKDEVMVGMFAIGLKVDTSEEAELLACR
;
A
#
# COMPACT_ATOMS: atom_id res chain seq x y z
N MET A 1 -11.42 -15.34 -9.27
CA MET A 1 -11.22 -15.55 -7.81
C MET A 1 -10.41 -16.81 -7.55
N LEU A 2 -10.79 -17.96 -8.15
CA LEU A 2 -10.01 -19.21 -8.15
C LEU A 2 -8.58 -19.05 -8.70
N LEU A 3 -8.39 -18.32 -9.81
CA LEU A 3 -7.07 -18.03 -10.37
C LEU A 3 -6.13 -17.22 -9.46
N CYS A 4 -6.67 -16.51 -8.46
CA CYS A 4 -5.86 -15.77 -7.48
C CYS A 4 -5.56 -16.62 -6.23
N MET A 5 -6.24 -17.77 -6.05
CA MET A 5 -5.93 -18.71 -4.98
C MET A 5 -4.94 -19.80 -5.44
N GLU A 6 -4.98 -20.23 -6.71
CA GLU A 6 -4.04 -21.24 -7.24
C GLU A 6 -2.64 -20.69 -7.56
N LYS A 7 -2.51 -19.43 -8.00
CA LYS A 7 -1.19 -18.83 -8.30
C LYS A 7 -0.36 -18.45 -7.07
N PHE A 8 -0.91 -18.56 -5.87
CA PHE A 8 -0.19 -18.35 -4.62
C PHE A 8 -0.10 -19.67 -3.84
N GLY A 9 0.63 -20.64 -4.40
CA GLY A 9 0.97 -21.94 -3.79
C GLY A 9 1.83 -21.87 -2.53
N GLY A 10 1.64 -20.85 -1.71
CA GLY A 10 2.34 -20.62 -0.44
C GLY A 10 1.72 -19.51 0.42
N CYS A 11 0.44 -19.14 0.23
CA CYS A 11 -0.18 -18.09 1.06
C CYS A 11 -0.71 -18.66 2.39
N PRO A 12 -0.34 -18.07 3.55
CA PRO A 12 -0.64 -18.63 4.85
C PRO A 12 -2.14 -18.58 5.16
N SER A 13 -2.58 -19.49 6.03
CA SER A 13 -3.91 -19.76 6.64
C SER A 13 -4.99 -18.65 6.73
N TYR A 14 -4.65 -17.39 6.49
CA TYR A 14 -5.51 -16.20 6.61
C TYR A 14 -6.50 -16.02 5.45
N SER A 15 -6.17 -16.46 4.22
CA SER A 15 -7.09 -16.38 3.07
C SER A 15 -8.32 -17.27 3.27
N LYS A 16 -8.17 -18.36 4.06
CA LYS A 16 -9.24 -19.32 4.34
C LYS A 16 -10.28 -18.86 5.38
N ALA A 17 -10.04 -17.74 6.05
CA ALA A 17 -10.88 -17.31 7.17
C ALA A 17 -12.11 -16.49 6.74
N GLY A 18 -12.04 -15.77 5.62
CA GLY A 18 -13.08 -14.82 5.21
C GLY A 18 -13.92 -15.22 4.00
N TYR A 19 -13.67 -16.40 3.41
CA TYR A 19 -14.49 -16.93 2.30
C TYR A 19 -15.62 -17.83 2.81
N CYS A 20 -16.68 -17.91 2.02
CA CYS A 20 -17.82 -18.80 2.17
C CYS A 20 -18.33 -19.16 0.78
N TRP A 21 -18.77 -20.38 0.58
CA TRP A 21 -19.54 -20.76 -0.60
C TRP A 21 -20.94 -20.18 -0.53
N ARG A 22 -21.41 -19.70 -1.68
CA ARG A 22 -22.80 -19.38 -1.95
C ARG A 22 -23.38 -20.55 -2.73
N VAL A 23 -24.37 -21.19 -2.15
CA VAL A 23 -25.10 -22.31 -2.76
C VAL A 23 -25.79 -21.83 -4.03
N GLY A 24 -25.45 -22.46 -5.14
CA GLY A 24 -26.17 -22.42 -6.40
C GLY A 24 -26.93 -23.73 -6.57
N ASN A 25 -26.26 -24.74 -7.12
CA ASN A 25 -26.80 -26.09 -7.31
C ASN A 25 -26.29 -27.10 -6.27
N GLY A 26 -25.32 -26.71 -5.44
CA GLY A 26 -24.78 -27.50 -4.33
C GLY A 26 -23.83 -28.63 -4.74
N SER A 27 -23.57 -28.81 -6.04
CA SER A 27 -22.78 -29.92 -6.57
C SER A 27 -21.28 -29.82 -6.27
N SER A 28 -20.78 -28.59 -6.08
CA SER A 28 -19.36 -28.30 -5.86
C SER A 28 -19.03 -28.02 -4.39
N ILE A 29 -19.99 -28.20 -3.50
CA ILE A 29 -19.87 -27.85 -2.08
C ILE A 29 -19.97 -29.12 -1.25
N SER A 30 -18.90 -29.45 -0.54
CA SER A 30 -18.90 -30.54 0.44
C SER A 30 -19.66 -30.13 1.69
N VAL A 31 -20.57 -30.99 2.16
CA VAL A 31 -21.35 -30.73 3.37
C VAL A 31 -20.45 -30.54 4.60
N MET A 32 -19.40 -31.35 4.71
CA MET A 32 -18.46 -31.38 5.85
C MET A 32 -17.18 -30.57 5.62
N GLY A 33 -16.75 -30.46 4.36
CA GLY A 33 -15.45 -29.89 3.98
C GLY A 33 -15.47 -28.41 3.65
N ASP A 34 -16.66 -27.82 3.47
CA ASP A 34 -16.81 -26.45 3.02
C ASP A 34 -17.63 -25.57 3.96
N LYS A 35 -17.35 -24.26 3.93
CA LYS A 35 -18.13 -23.24 4.64
C LYS A 35 -19.17 -22.69 3.69
N TRP A 36 -20.44 -23.04 3.87
CA TRP A 36 -21.49 -22.67 2.91
C TRP A 36 -22.74 -22.04 3.53
N ILE A 37 -22.70 -21.74 4.83
CA ILE A 37 -23.77 -21.03 5.55
C ILE A 37 -23.33 -19.59 5.86
N PRO A 38 -23.83 -18.60 5.11
CA PRO A 38 -23.44 -17.20 5.31
C PRO A 38 -23.92 -16.68 6.67
N ASN A 39 -23.09 -15.91 7.37
CA ASN A 39 -23.43 -15.21 8.61
C ASN A 39 -23.83 -16.10 9.81
N TYR A 40 -23.54 -17.41 9.75
CA TYR A 40 -23.66 -18.28 10.92
C TYR A 40 -22.55 -17.91 11.94
N PRO A 41 -22.82 -17.89 13.27
CA PRO A 41 -22.10 -17.07 14.28
C PRO A 41 -20.57 -17.19 14.31
N THR A 42 -19.99 -18.22 13.68
CA THR A 42 -18.56 -18.46 13.69
C THR A 42 -17.92 -18.72 12.31
N ASN A 43 -18.65 -18.70 11.18
CA ASN A 43 -18.14 -19.12 9.84
C ASN A 43 -17.28 -20.40 9.93
N LYS A 44 -17.70 -21.34 10.78
CA LYS A 44 -17.06 -22.63 11.02
C LYS A 44 -17.75 -23.71 10.18
N PHE A 45 -17.06 -24.83 10.04
CA PHE A 45 -17.67 -26.06 9.55
C PHE A 45 -18.81 -26.45 10.47
N LEU A 46 -19.96 -26.78 9.90
CA LEU A 46 -21.07 -27.35 10.65
C LEU A 46 -20.93 -28.86 10.62
N HIS A 47 -20.93 -29.45 11.81
CA HIS A 47 -20.86 -30.89 11.97
C HIS A 47 -22.29 -31.41 12.20
N PRO A 48 -22.80 -32.28 11.32
CA PRO A 48 -24.04 -33.02 11.51
C PRO A 48 -23.99 -33.86 12.79
N ILE A 49 -25.17 -34.19 13.30
CA ILE A 49 -25.36 -35.02 14.50
C ILE A 49 -24.99 -36.48 14.22
N HIS A 50 -25.13 -36.92 12.97
CA HIS A 50 -24.90 -38.29 12.52
C HIS A 50 -23.72 -38.38 11.55
N GLU A 51 -23.03 -39.51 11.54
CA GLU A 51 -22.00 -39.80 10.53
C GLU A 51 -22.61 -39.76 9.13
N LEU A 52 -22.11 -38.83 8.30
CA LEU A 52 -22.45 -38.76 6.89
C LEU A 52 -21.53 -39.68 6.08
N ALA A 53 -22.03 -40.15 4.94
CA ALA A 53 -21.18 -40.79 3.95
C ALA A 53 -20.08 -39.82 3.50
N ASP A 54 -18.86 -40.32 3.37
CA ASP A 54 -17.73 -39.55 2.87
C ASP A 54 -18.06 -38.98 1.48
N GLY A 55 -17.88 -37.66 1.33
CA GLY A 55 -18.08 -36.98 0.05
C GLY A 55 -19.49 -36.44 -0.22
N MET A 56 -20.42 -36.52 0.75
CA MET A 56 -21.75 -35.92 0.60
C MET A 56 -21.66 -34.43 0.22
N THR A 57 -22.42 -34.04 -0.81
CA THR A 57 -22.48 -32.65 -1.30
C THR A 57 -23.79 -31.98 -0.93
N VAL A 58 -23.80 -30.64 -0.95
CA VAL A 58 -25.01 -29.86 -0.63
C VAL A 58 -26.15 -30.12 -1.62
N SER A 59 -25.85 -30.56 -2.85
CA SER A 59 -26.89 -30.94 -3.81
C SER A 59 -27.78 -32.09 -3.32
N GLU A 60 -27.26 -32.98 -2.46
CA GLU A 60 -28.06 -34.08 -1.88
C GLU A 60 -29.09 -33.58 -0.85
N LEU A 61 -28.85 -32.40 -0.26
CA LEU A 61 -29.79 -31.72 0.63
C LEU A 61 -30.87 -30.94 -0.13
N ILE A 62 -30.78 -30.87 -1.47
CA ILE A 62 -31.67 -30.12 -2.34
C ILE A 62 -32.57 -31.09 -3.12
N ASP A 63 -33.83 -30.72 -3.30
CA ASP A 63 -34.71 -31.33 -4.28
C ASP A 63 -34.43 -30.70 -5.66
N SER A 64 -33.89 -31.50 -6.58
CA SER A 64 -33.49 -31.03 -7.91
C SER A 64 -34.65 -30.63 -8.81
N GLU A 65 -35.85 -31.18 -8.59
CA GLU A 65 -37.03 -30.89 -9.40
C GLU A 65 -37.78 -29.67 -8.87
N LEU A 66 -37.95 -29.60 -7.55
CA LEU A 66 -38.71 -28.54 -6.88
C LEU A 66 -37.85 -27.31 -6.53
N HIS A 67 -36.53 -27.44 -6.58
CA HIS A 67 -35.55 -26.41 -6.17
C HIS A 67 -35.81 -25.88 -4.75
N VAL A 68 -36.14 -26.81 -3.85
CA VAL A 68 -36.35 -26.56 -2.42
C VAL A 68 -35.41 -27.43 -1.60
N TRP A 69 -35.15 -27.01 -0.36
CA TRP A 69 -34.41 -27.83 0.59
C TRP A 69 -35.23 -29.06 0.99
N ARG A 70 -34.57 -30.22 1.11
CA ARG A 70 -35.14 -31.44 1.71
C ARG A 70 -35.24 -31.26 3.23
N GLY A 71 -36.23 -30.49 3.66
CA GLY A 71 -36.37 -30.02 5.04
C GLY A 71 -36.33 -31.15 6.07
N ASP A 72 -37.04 -32.25 5.83
CA ASP A 72 -37.10 -33.41 6.74
C ASP A 72 -35.72 -34.07 6.93
N MET A 73 -34.94 -34.17 5.85
CA MET A 73 -33.58 -34.72 5.90
C MET A 73 -32.65 -33.80 6.67
N ILE A 74 -32.71 -32.49 6.41
CA ILE A 74 -31.88 -31.49 7.10
C ILE A 74 -32.20 -31.43 8.60
N MET A 75 -33.47 -31.51 8.98
CA MET A 75 -33.91 -31.54 10.38
C MET A 75 -33.46 -32.80 11.14
N THR A 76 -33.18 -33.89 10.42
CA THR A 76 -32.63 -35.12 10.99
C THR A 76 -31.11 -35.06 11.12
N LEU A 77 -30.43 -34.44 10.15
CA LEU A 77 -28.98 -34.36 10.08
C LEU A 77 -28.38 -33.30 11.01
N TYR A 78 -29.09 -32.21 11.27
CA TYR A 78 -28.56 -31.05 11.99
C TYR A 78 -29.39 -30.71 13.24
N HIS A 79 -28.76 -29.99 14.18
CA HIS A 79 -29.51 -29.39 15.28
C HIS A 79 -30.58 -28.44 14.73
N ARG A 80 -31.71 -28.33 15.43
CA ARG A 80 -32.88 -27.55 15.00
C ARG A 80 -32.51 -26.12 14.59
N ASP A 81 -31.61 -25.47 15.33
CA ASP A 81 -31.17 -24.10 15.04
C ASP A 81 -30.43 -24.02 13.70
N ASP A 82 -29.53 -24.98 13.43
CA ASP A 82 -28.73 -25.05 12.21
C ASP A 82 -29.59 -25.40 11.01
N ALA A 83 -30.47 -26.39 11.17
CA ALA A 83 -31.45 -26.78 10.15
C ALA A 83 -32.35 -25.60 9.74
N THR A 84 -32.78 -24.80 10.72
CA THR A 84 -33.57 -23.59 10.48
C THR A 84 -32.78 -22.53 9.71
N VAL A 85 -31.47 -22.41 9.94
CA VAL A 85 -30.63 -21.49 9.17
C VAL A 85 -30.40 -22.01 7.75
N ILE A 86 -30.10 -23.30 7.58
CA ILE A 86 -29.90 -23.94 6.27
C ILE A 86 -31.13 -23.72 5.38
N THR A 87 -32.31 -24.05 5.89
CA THR A 87 -33.58 -23.96 5.14
C THR A 87 -33.97 -22.54 4.74
N LYS A 88 -33.40 -21.52 5.40
CA LYS A 88 -33.60 -20.10 5.05
C LYS A 88 -32.68 -19.61 3.93
N ILE A 89 -31.66 -20.39 3.54
CA ILE A 89 -30.79 -20.02 2.42
C ILE A 89 -31.61 -20.07 1.14
N PRO A 90 -31.73 -18.97 0.37
CA PRO A 90 -32.53 -18.98 -0.85
C PRO A 90 -31.84 -19.79 -1.94
N LEU A 91 -32.58 -20.74 -2.53
CA LEU A 91 -32.13 -21.52 -3.69
C LEU A 91 -32.53 -20.82 -4.99
N SER A 92 -31.63 -20.85 -5.98
CA SER A 92 -31.91 -20.29 -7.29
C SER A 92 -32.74 -21.26 -8.12
N ARG A 93 -33.85 -20.78 -8.69
CA ARG A 93 -34.64 -21.55 -9.68
C ARG A 93 -33.94 -21.70 -11.04
N ARG A 94 -32.81 -21.02 -11.26
CA ARG A 94 -32.11 -20.95 -12.55
C ARG A 94 -30.93 -21.93 -12.66
N ASN A 95 -30.87 -22.97 -11.84
CA ASN A 95 -29.78 -23.96 -11.77
C ASN A 95 -28.38 -23.34 -11.94
N VAL A 96 -28.09 -22.32 -11.14
CA VAL A 96 -26.84 -21.55 -11.22
C VAL A 96 -25.72 -22.33 -10.54
N SER A 97 -24.50 -22.25 -11.06
CA SER A 97 -23.34 -22.88 -10.43
C SER A 97 -22.99 -22.27 -9.07
N ASP A 98 -22.39 -23.09 -8.21
CA ASP A 98 -21.88 -22.66 -6.92
C ASP A 98 -20.77 -21.61 -7.08
N SER A 99 -20.66 -20.69 -6.12
CA SER A 99 -19.66 -19.61 -6.20
C SER A 99 -19.07 -19.27 -4.83
N ILE A 100 -17.81 -18.86 -4.82
CA ILE A 100 -17.15 -18.40 -3.59
C ILE A 100 -17.39 -16.90 -3.40
N ILE A 101 -17.79 -16.51 -2.20
CA ILE A 101 -18.00 -15.12 -1.80
C ILE A 101 -17.11 -14.74 -0.61
N TRP A 102 -16.81 -13.44 -0.53
CA TRP A 102 -16.05 -12.85 0.56
C TRP A 102 -16.98 -12.21 1.59
N LEU A 103 -17.03 -12.73 2.81
CA LEU A 103 -17.98 -12.29 3.84
C LEU A 103 -17.71 -10.88 4.38
N HIS A 104 -16.48 -10.38 4.26
CA HIS A 104 -16.09 -9.07 4.82
C HIS A 104 -16.27 -7.92 3.82
N ASN A 105 -17.14 -8.09 2.84
CA ASN A 105 -17.56 -7.05 1.91
C ASN A 105 -19.04 -7.22 1.56
N LYS A 106 -19.81 -6.11 1.54
CA LYS A 106 -21.27 -6.14 1.36
C LYS A 106 -21.71 -6.72 0.01
N ASN A 107 -20.88 -6.58 -1.02
CA ASN A 107 -21.14 -7.12 -2.36
C ASN A 107 -20.56 -8.53 -2.55
N GLY A 108 -19.98 -9.15 -1.52
CA GLY A 108 -19.35 -10.47 -1.61
C GLY A 108 -18.04 -10.50 -2.41
N MET A 109 -17.54 -9.35 -2.89
CA MET A 109 -16.31 -9.30 -3.68
C MET A 109 -15.08 -9.28 -2.79
N PHE A 110 -14.09 -10.08 -3.18
CA PHE A 110 -12.76 -10.06 -2.57
C PHE A 110 -12.06 -8.74 -2.89
N LEU A 111 -11.58 -8.04 -1.86
CA LEU A 111 -10.69 -6.89 -1.99
C LEU A 111 -9.49 -7.08 -1.07
N VAL A 112 -8.29 -6.76 -1.55
CA VAL A 112 -7.04 -6.85 -0.77
C VAL A 112 -7.16 -6.06 0.54
N LYS A 113 -7.83 -4.90 0.51
CA LYS A 113 -8.08 -4.05 1.68
C LYS A 113 -8.87 -4.76 2.80
N SER A 114 -9.93 -5.51 2.46
CA SER A 114 -10.74 -6.22 3.46
C SER A 114 -10.05 -7.51 3.92
N ALA A 115 -9.36 -8.21 3.02
CA ALA A 115 -8.50 -9.35 3.36
C ALA A 115 -7.41 -8.98 4.36
N TYR A 116 -6.73 -7.84 4.17
CA TYR A 116 -5.72 -7.35 5.09
C TYR A 116 -6.27 -7.09 6.50
N LYS A 117 -7.48 -6.53 6.61
CA LYS A 117 -8.15 -6.31 7.92
C LYS A 117 -8.42 -7.63 8.64
N VAL A 118 -8.85 -8.66 7.92
CA VAL A 118 -9.09 -10.00 8.46
C VAL A 118 -7.79 -10.65 8.91
N ALA A 119 -6.75 -10.62 8.06
CA ALA A 119 -5.44 -11.13 8.41
C ALA A 119 -4.85 -10.46 9.67
N ARG A 120 -5.05 -9.14 9.82
CA ARG A 120 -4.66 -8.41 11.03
C ARG A 120 -5.43 -8.83 12.28
N ARG A 121 -6.73 -9.10 12.18
CA ARG A 121 -7.53 -9.60 13.31
C ARG A 121 -7.07 -10.97 13.77
N ILE A 122 -6.82 -11.89 12.84
CA ILE A 122 -6.38 -13.26 13.15
C ILE A 122 -4.97 -13.28 13.74
N ARG A 123 -4.09 -12.39 13.27
CA ARG A 123 -2.74 -12.21 13.86
C ARG A 123 -2.77 -11.53 15.25
N GLY A 124 -3.91 -10.97 15.66
CA GLY A 124 -4.03 -10.00 16.75
C GLY A 124 -4.75 -10.50 18.00
N GLU A 125 -4.80 -11.80 18.29
CA GLU A 125 -5.26 -12.30 19.61
C GLU A 125 -4.33 -11.91 20.78
N GLY A 126 -3.28 -11.11 20.53
CA GLY A 126 -2.59 -10.33 21.55
C GLY A 126 -2.45 -8.86 21.11
N SER A 127 -3.19 -7.96 21.75
CA SER A 127 -3.29 -6.52 21.48
C SER A 127 -4.29 -6.10 20.41
N ARG A 128 -5.47 -5.69 20.89
CA ARG A 128 -6.35 -4.74 20.22
C ARG A 128 -5.55 -3.48 19.84
N VAL A 129 -4.98 -3.47 18.64
CA VAL A 129 -4.86 -2.21 17.88
C VAL A 129 -6.06 -2.20 16.94
N GLU A 130 -7.21 -1.91 17.53
CA GLU A 130 -8.37 -1.47 16.77
C GLU A 130 -7.89 -0.36 15.82
N SER A 131 -8.21 -0.48 14.53
CA SER A 131 -8.21 0.67 13.64
C SER A 131 -9.39 1.53 14.06
N SER A 132 -9.30 2.16 15.23
CA SER A 132 -10.14 3.28 15.57
C SER A 132 -9.78 4.40 14.59
N GLY A 133 -10.75 5.22 14.21
CA GLY A 133 -10.47 6.58 13.77
C GLY A 133 -9.90 7.44 14.92
N GLY A 134 -9.03 6.89 15.78
CA GLY A 134 -8.36 7.54 16.90
C GLY A 134 -7.09 8.21 16.41
N CYS A 135 -7.18 9.50 16.09
CA CYS A 135 -6.54 10.59 16.83
C CYS A 135 -5.06 10.82 16.48
N VAL A 136 -4.27 9.78 16.22
CA VAL A 136 -2.82 9.91 16.01
C VAL A 136 -2.53 10.58 14.66
N GLY A 137 -1.91 11.76 14.69
CA GLY A 137 -1.53 12.52 13.49
C GLY A 137 -2.68 13.26 12.79
N LYS A 138 -3.89 13.34 13.36
CA LYS A 138 -5.02 14.09 12.77
C LYS A 138 -4.66 15.55 12.46
N LEU A 139 -3.82 16.16 13.31
CA LEU A 139 -3.32 17.53 13.12
C LEU A 139 -2.16 17.58 12.12
N VAL A 140 -1.34 16.53 12.04
CA VAL A 140 -0.10 16.49 11.25
C VAL A 140 -0.39 16.25 9.77
N TRP A 141 -1.29 15.31 9.43
CA TRP A 141 -1.51 14.91 8.04
C TRP A 141 -2.00 16.04 7.14
N PRO A 142 -3.02 16.82 7.51
CA PRO A 142 -3.50 17.91 6.66
C PRO A 142 -2.42 18.95 6.39
N VAL A 143 -1.54 19.21 7.37
CA VAL A 143 -0.43 20.15 7.21
C VAL A 143 0.64 19.56 6.29
N LEU A 144 1.13 18.35 6.57
CA LEU A 144 2.18 17.69 5.78
C LEU A 144 1.84 17.62 4.29
N TRP A 145 0.60 17.25 3.95
CA TRP A 145 0.20 17.10 2.56
C TRP A 145 0.01 18.43 1.81
N LYS A 146 -0.28 19.52 2.53
CA LYS A 146 -0.44 20.87 1.98
C LYS A 146 0.88 21.62 1.75
N LEU A 147 1.99 21.16 2.32
CA LEU A 147 3.29 21.83 2.17
C LEU A 147 3.74 21.90 0.70
N CYS A 148 4.38 23.01 0.32
CA CYS A 148 5.00 23.20 -0.99
C CYS A 148 6.43 22.64 -0.98
N ILE A 149 6.53 21.31 -0.90
CA ILE A 149 7.80 20.55 -0.93
C ILE A 149 7.65 19.34 -1.86
N PRO A 150 8.75 18.76 -2.38
CA PRO A 150 8.70 17.58 -3.22
C PRO A 150 7.92 16.43 -2.58
N ASN A 151 7.10 15.72 -3.39
CA ASN A 151 6.30 14.60 -2.91
C ASN A 151 7.14 13.49 -2.24
N LYS A 152 8.37 13.26 -2.70
CA LYS A 152 9.30 12.31 -2.04
C LYS A 152 9.58 12.67 -0.58
N ILE A 153 9.63 13.97 -0.25
CA ILE A 153 9.83 14.45 1.12
C ILE A 153 8.54 14.30 1.94
N LYS A 154 7.37 14.51 1.34
CA LYS A 154 6.07 14.23 2.00
C LYS A 154 5.94 12.75 2.36
N ILE A 155 6.27 11.84 1.43
CA ILE A 155 6.30 10.40 1.68
C ILE A 155 7.31 10.05 2.78
N PHE A 156 8.50 10.64 2.73
CA PHE A 156 9.50 10.47 3.79
C PHE A 156 8.95 10.92 5.15
N GLY A 157 8.29 12.07 5.23
CA GLY A 157 7.72 12.57 6.48
C GLY A 157 6.61 11.68 7.01
N TRP A 158 5.73 11.19 6.13
CA TRP A 158 4.75 10.17 6.50
C TRP A 158 5.41 8.91 7.06
N ARG A 159 6.48 8.42 6.42
CA ARG A 159 7.26 7.26 6.91
C ARG A 159 7.93 7.52 8.27
N ALA A 160 8.46 8.73 8.48
CA ALA A 160 9.08 9.13 9.74
C ALA A 160 8.05 9.12 10.87
N CYS A 161 6.89 9.76 10.68
CA CYS A 161 5.83 9.82 11.68
C CYS A 161 5.18 8.47 12.00
N ASN A 162 5.25 7.49 11.08
CA ASN A 162 4.75 6.13 11.31
C ASN A 162 5.83 5.17 11.84
N ASP A 163 7.03 5.67 12.20
CA ASP A 163 8.16 4.87 12.68
C ASP A 163 8.50 3.68 11.77
N ILE A 164 8.51 3.92 10.45
CA ILE A 164 8.82 2.88 9.44
C ILE A 164 10.08 3.17 8.63
N LEU A 165 10.84 4.21 8.98
CA LEU A 165 12.18 4.41 8.42
C LEU A 165 13.11 3.28 8.87
N PRO A 166 14.05 2.85 8.02
CA PRO A 166 15.00 1.78 8.32
C PRO A 166 16.12 2.28 9.25
N THR A 167 15.77 2.83 10.41
CA THR A 167 16.73 3.16 11.47
C THR A 167 17.26 1.86 12.10
N LYS A 168 18.42 1.90 12.75
CA LYS A 168 18.95 0.68 13.39
C LYS A 168 18.01 0.06 14.41
N TYR A 169 17.30 0.88 15.20
CA TYR A 169 16.25 0.37 16.10
C TYR A 169 15.22 -0.49 15.36
N ASN A 170 14.72 0.00 14.22
CA ASN A 170 13.74 -0.73 13.40
C ASN A 170 14.35 -1.96 12.71
N LEU A 171 15.63 -1.92 12.34
CA LEU A 171 16.34 -3.06 11.77
C LEU A 171 16.60 -4.17 12.81
N VAL A 172 16.98 -3.82 14.04
CA VAL A 172 17.10 -4.76 15.17
C VAL A 172 15.76 -5.38 15.52
N LYS A 173 14.69 -4.56 15.60
CA LYS A 173 13.32 -5.04 15.82
C LYS A 173 12.86 -6.05 14.77
N ARG A 174 13.37 -5.93 13.53
CA ARG A 174 13.11 -6.86 12.42
C ARG A 174 14.14 -7.99 12.32
N LYS A 175 15.07 -8.09 13.27
CA LYS A 175 16.13 -9.11 13.34
C LYS A 175 17.06 -9.10 12.12
N ILE A 176 17.27 -7.94 11.51
CA ILE A 176 18.18 -7.75 10.35
C ILE A 176 19.61 -7.49 10.83
N ILE A 177 19.77 -6.74 11.92
CA ILE A 177 21.05 -6.45 12.56
C ILE A 177 20.93 -6.66 14.08
N THR A 178 22.05 -6.61 14.81
CA THR A 178 22.10 -6.83 16.27
C THR A 178 22.36 -5.57 17.08
N ASP A 179 23.04 -4.58 16.51
CA ASP A 179 23.38 -3.31 17.16
C ASP A 179 22.38 -2.21 16.77
N ASP A 180 21.76 -1.58 17.77
CA ASP A 180 20.81 -0.48 17.59
C ASP A 180 21.42 0.91 17.81
N LYS A 181 22.72 1.01 18.13
CA LYS A 181 23.37 2.28 18.48
C LYS A 181 23.56 3.17 17.26
N CYS A 182 23.14 4.44 17.38
CA CYS A 182 23.27 5.45 16.36
C CYS A 182 24.70 5.54 15.80
N HIS A 183 24.85 5.43 14.48
CA HIS A 183 26.17 5.45 13.85
C HIS A 183 26.91 6.79 13.95
N ILE A 184 26.17 7.88 14.18
CA ILE A 184 26.76 9.21 14.29
C ILE A 184 27.23 9.49 15.71
N CYS A 185 26.36 9.34 16.71
CA CYS A 185 26.73 9.66 18.09
C CYS A 185 27.36 8.48 18.83
N THR A 186 27.15 7.24 18.37
CA THR A 186 27.63 5.98 18.95
C THR A 186 27.19 5.70 20.40
N ARG A 187 26.25 6.48 20.95
CA ARG A 187 25.85 6.44 22.36
C ARG A 187 24.43 5.91 22.59
N GLU A 188 23.46 6.48 21.87
CA GLU A 188 22.04 6.18 22.07
C GLU A 188 21.47 5.27 20.98
N VAL A 189 20.30 4.70 21.26
CA VAL A 189 19.52 3.89 20.31
C VAL A 189 19.06 4.78 19.15
N GLU A 190 19.25 4.30 17.91
CA GLU A 190 18.86 5.01 16.70
C GLU A 190 17.36 4.83 16.40
N SER A 191 16.51 5.50 17.18
CA SER A 191 15.09 5.70 16.82
C SER A 191 14.94 6.78 15.74
N VAL A 192 13.76 6.91 15.13
CA VAL A 192 13.48 8.02 14.18
C VAL A 192 13.66 9.38 14.88
N THR A 193 13.13 9.53 16.10
CA THR A 193 13.28 10.73 16.91
C THR A 193 14.74 11.04 17.19
N HIS A 194 15.55 10.05 17.58
CA HIS A 194 16.98 10.26 17.78
C HIS A 194 17.68 10.63 16.47
N ALA A 195 17.41 9.90 15.39
CA ALA A 195 18.10 10.06 14.12
C ALA A 195 17.87 11.43 13.47
N LEU A 196 16.67 12.00 13.59
CA LEU A 196 16.26 13.25 12.93
C LEU A 196 16.23 14.46 13.87
N TRP A 197 16.11 14.25 15.17
CA TRP A 197 16.00 15.33 16.16
C TRP A 197 17.03 15.19 17.28
N GLY A 198 16.99 14.10 18.07
CA GLY A 198 17.70 14.02 19.36
C GLY A 198 19.22 13.84 19.29
N CYS A 199 19.79 13.38 18.19
CA CYS A 199 21.22 13.13 18.07
C CYS A 199 22.03 14.43 18.27
N ALA A 200 23.08 14.40 19.09
CA ALA A 200 23.88 15.60 19.40
C ALA A 200 24.41 16.32 18.15
N ALA A 201 24.95 15.57 17.18
CA ALA A 201 25.42 16.13 15.92
C ALA A 201 24.28 16.75 15.08
N VAL A 202 23.06 16.22 15.20
CA VAL A 202 21.86 16.74 14.53
C VAL A 202 21.33 17.99 15.25
N GLN A 203 21.43 18.05 16.58
CA GLN A 203 21.08 19.22 17.37
C GLN A 203 21.91 20.45 16.97
N ASP A 204 23.19 20.28 16.62
CA ASP A 204 24.02 21.37 16.13
C ASP A 204 23.52 21.95 14.80
N VAL A 205 22.90 21.13 13.95
CA VAL A 205 22.22 21.58 12.72
C VAL A 205 21.04 22.46 13.06
N TRP A 206 20.16 21.98 13.93
CA TRP A 206 18.95 22.68 14.35
C TRP A 206 19.27 24.00 15.07
N ALA A 207 20.37 24.06 15.82
CA ALA A 207 20.87 25.27 16.46
C ALA A 207 21.31 26.33 15.44
N GLY A 208 21.89 25.92 14.31
CA GLY A 208 22.30 26.82 13.23
C GLY A 208 21.21 27.14 12.21
N SER A 209 20.01 26.55 12.32
CA SER A 209 18.91 26.78 11.38
C SER A 209 18.31 28.17 11.56
N ILE A 210 17.81 28.79 10.48
CA ILE A 210 17.17 30.11 10.51
C ILE A 210 15.94 30.16 11.43
N SER A 211 15.30 29.01 11.65
CA SER A 211 14.17 28.89 12.57
C SER A 211 14.58 28.80 14.04
N LYS A 212 15.90 28.74 14.32
CA LYS A 212 16.52 28.51 15.65
C LYS A 212 15.62 27.65 16.50
N LEU A 213 15.39 26.42 16.04
CA LEU A 213 14.65 25.41 16.78
C LEU A 213 15.52 24.99 17.96
N GLN A 214 15.63 25.89 18.95
CA GLN A 214 16.36 25.68 20.19
C GLN A 214 15.75 24.49 20.92
N LYS A 215 16.57 23.88 21.80
CA LYS A 215 16.22 22.81 22.72
C LYS A 215 14.89 23.08 23.44
N GLY A 216 13.77 22.76 22.80
CA GLY A 216 12.57 22.35 23.47
C GLY A 216 12.92 21.02 24.09
N VAL A 217 13.48 21.06 25.31
CA VAL A 217 13.72 19.89 26.13
C VAL A 217 12.35 19.28 26.41
N SER A 218 11.95 18.39 25.53
CA SER A 218 10.81 17.54 25.69
C SER A 218 11.29 16.22 25.16
N ALA A 219 11.47 15.26 26.06
CA ALA A 219 11.65 13.86 25.69
C ALA A 219 10.35 13.41 25.02
N PHE A 220 10.18 13.76 23.74
CA PHE A 220 9.07 13.26 22.95
C PHE A 220 9.22 11.75 22.86
N SER A 221 8.19 11.03 23.28
CA SER A 221 8.25 9.57 23.32
C SER A 221 8.34 8.95 21.92
N ASP A 222 7.83 9.64 20.90
CA ASP A 222 7.96 9.28 19.50
C ASP A 222 8.03 10.53 18.58
N PHE A 223 8.26 10.29 17.28
CA PHE A 223 8.38 11.36 16.30
C PHE A 223 7.03 12.02 15.98
N MET A 224 5.91 11.32 16.18
CA MET A 224 4.58 11.89 15.95
C MET A 224 4.27 13.00 16.97
N GLN A 225 4.58 12.79 18.24
CA GLN A 225 4.38 13.79 19.29
C GLN A 225 5.24 15.03 19.06
N LEU A 226 6.48 14.85 18.59
CA LEU A 226 7.31 15.97 18.13
C LEU A 226 6.61 16.73 17.01
N MET A 227 6.07 16.04 16.01
CA MET A 227 5.38 16.69 14.89
C MET A 227 4.09 17.40 15.30
N GLU A 228 3.30 16.82 16.19
CA GLU A 228 2.10 17.48 16.74
C GLU A 228 2.47 18.77 17.49
N HIS A 229 3.57 18.74 18.26
CA HIS A 229 4.11 19.93 18.91
C HIS A 229 4.55 20.98 17.89
N LEU A 230 5.34 20.60 16.89
CA LEU A 230 5.90 21.54 15.90
C LEU A 230 4.82 22.16 15.00
N VAL A 231 3.83 21.37 14.56
CA VAL A 231 2.70 21.85 13.75
C VAL A 231 1.91 22.93 14.48
N SER A 232 1.82 22.87 15.82
CA SER A 232 1.13 23.89 16.61
C SER A 232 1.91 25.20 16.80
N ARG A 233 3.22 25.22 16.49
CA ARG A 233 4.11 26.35 16.79
C ARG A 233 4.79 26.96 15.57
N LEU A 234 4.93 26.22 14.48
CA LEU A 234 5.63 26.64 13.29
C LEU A 234 4.64 27.07 12.20
N SER A 235 4.99 28.15 11.48
CA SER A 235 4.29 28.53 10.26
C SER A 235 4.55 27.52 9.14
N THR A 236 3.72 27.54 8.09
CA THR A 236 3.87 26.67 6.91
C THR A 236 5.28 26.73 6.33
N ASP A 237 5.85 27.91 6.10
CA ASP A 237 7.20 28.04 5.54
C ASP A 237 8.28 27.40 6.42
N LYS A 238 8.16 27.55 7.75
CA LYS A 238 9.07 26.91 8.70
C LYS A 238 8.91 25.40 8.73
N MET A 239 7.69 24.90 8.51
CA MET A 239 7.42 23.47 8.35
C MET A 239 8.02 22.90 7.06
N GLU A 240 7.98 23.66 5.96
CA GLU A 240 8.64 23.28 4.71
C GLU A 240 10.16 23.15 4.91
N LEU A 241 10.78 24.17 5.50
CA LEU A 241 12.21 24.15 5.85
C LEU A 241 12.54 22.97 6.78
N PHE A 242 11.73 22.73 7.81
CA PHE A 242 11.93 21.62 8.74
C PHE A 242 11.95 20.26 8.02
N TRP A 243 11.01 20.01 7.11
CA TRP A 243 10.94 18.72 6.41
C TRP A 243 12.05 18.53 5.39
N VAL A 244 12.44 19.58 4.68
CA VAL A 244 13.61 19.54 3.79
C VAL A 244 14.88 19.28 4.59
N GLN A 245 15.05 19.96 5.73
CA GLN A 245 16.18 19.75 6.63
C GLN A 245 16.24 18.31 7.15
N CYS A 246 15.11 17.75 7.60
CA CYS A 246 15.02 16.35 8.03
C CYS A 246 15.43 15.37 6.91
N TRP A 247 14.99 15.64 5.67
CA TRP A 247 15.33 14.83 4.51
C TRP A 247 16.84 14.89 4.20
N LEU A 248 17.45 16.08 4.27
CA LEU A 248 18.89 16.23 4.06
C LEU A 248 19.70 15.57 5.18
N ILE A 249 19.28 15.70 6.44
CA ILE A 249 19.87 14.98 7.58
C ILE A 249 19.81 13.48 7.30
N TRP A 250 18.64 12.93 6.97
CA TRP A 250 18.47 11.51 6.68
C TRP A 250 19.39 11.02 5.55
N ASN A 251 19.50 11.76 4.46
CA ASN A 251 20.38 11.40 3.35
C ASN A 251 21.85 11.46 3.73
N GLN A 252 22.27 12.46 4.52
CA GLN A 252 23.64 12.56 5.01
C GLN A 252 23.98 11.39 5.95
N ARG A 253 23.04 10.95 6.78
CA ARG A 253 23.18 9.72 7.58
C ARG A 253 23.40 8.51 6.70
N ASN A 254 22.55 8.31 5.70
CA ASN A 254 22.66 7.19 4.76
C ASN A 254 23.99 7.22 3.99
N CYS A 255 24.45 8.41 3.59
CA CYS A 255 25.75 8.56 2.93
C CYS A 255 26.88 8.00 3.79
N VAL A 256 26.92 8.33 5.09
CA VAL A 256 27.93 7.80 6.02
C VAL A 256 27.81 6.29 6.21
N LEU A 257 26.59 5.76 6.26
CA LEU A 257 26.36 4.31 6.36
C LEU A 257 26.97 3.52 5.19
N TYR A 258 26.93 4.08 3.99
CA TYR A 258 27.45 3.43 2.78
C TYR A 258 28.88 3.88 2.41
N GLY A 259 29.66 4.31 3.40
CA GLY A 259 31.10 4.61 3.23
C GLY A 259 31.42 6.01 2.70
N GLY A 260 30.42 6.89 2.59
CA GLY A 260 30.62 8.30 2.26
C GLY A 260 31.14 9.12 3.43
N GLN A 261 31.66 10.32 3.14
CA GLN A 261 32.15 11.23 4.17
C GLN A 261 31.02 12.06 4.80
N LEU A 262 31.14 12.29 6.11
CA LEU A 262 30.24 13.19 6.84
C LEU A 262 30.54 14.63 6.41
N LYS A 263 29.66 15.23 5.61
CA LYS A 263 29.71 16.67 5.38
C LYS A 263 29.39 17.38 6.69
N HIS A 264 30.06 18.50 6.94
CA HIS A 264 29.80 19.31 8.12
C HIS A 264 28.32 19.68 8.16
N LEU A 265 27.60 19.22 9.19
CA LEU A 265 26.14 19.22 9.17
C LEU A 265 25.55 20.64 9.18
N THR A 266 26.31 21.65 9.61
CA THR A 266 25.92 23.08 9.50
C THR A 266 25.81 23.55 8.06
N SER A 267 26.53 22.95 7.10
CA SER A 267 26.37 23.26 5.68
C SER A 267 25.00 22.83 5.14
N LEU A 268 24.30 21.93 5.85
CA LEU A 268 22.95 21.52 5.48
C LEU A 268 21.93 22.65 5.67
N ASN A 269 22.17 23.63 6.54
CA ASN A 269 21.22 24.74 6.75
C ASN A 269 21.10 25.58 5.47
N LYS A 270 22.24 26.01 4.92
CA LYS A 270 22.27 26.73 3.64
C LYS A 270 21.70 25.87 2.51
N ARG A 271 22.05 24.58 2.48
CA ARG A 271 21.54 23.66 1.43
C ARG A 271 20.02 23.47 1.51
N THR A 272 19.42 23.50 2.70
CA THR A 272 17.96 23.42 2.88
C THR A 272 17.26 24.61 2.22
N GLU A 273 17.78 25.82 2.44
CA GLU A 273 17.25 27.05 1.86
C GLU A 273 17.38 27.03 0.34
N GLU A 274 18.59 26.77 -0.17
CA GLU A 274 18.87 26.64 -1.60
C GLU A 274 17.96 25.59 -2.26
N PHE A 275 17.78 24.42 -1.62
CA PHE A 275 16.93 23.36 -2.15
C PHE A 275 15.46 23.77 -2.24
N LEU A 276 14.94 24.47 -1.22
CA LEU A 276 13.55 24.90 -1.20
C LEU A 276 13.32 26.01 -2.24
N GLU A 277 14.27 26.91 -2.39
CA GLU A 277 14.24 27.96 -3.42
C GLU A 277 14.31 27.37 -4.83
N GLU A 278 15.26 26.47 -5.11
CA GLU A 278 15.36 25.71 -6.36
C GLU A 278 14.03 25.01 -6.69
N PHE A 279 13.42 24.36 -5.69
CA PHE A 279 12.14 23.67 -5.88
C PHE A 279 10.99 24.64 -6.21
N LYS A 280 10.87 25.74 -5.46
CA LYS A 280 9.80 26.73 -5.69
C LYS A 280 9.95 27.40 -7.06
N GLN A 281 11.16 27.75 -7.46
CA GLN A 281 11.44 28.30 -8.79
C GLN A 281 11.06 27.31 -9.89
N ALA A 282 11.43 26.03 -9.75
CA ALA A 282 11.07 24.99 -10.71
C ALA A 282 9.55 24.78 -10.82
N GLN A 283 8.79 24.92 -9.73
CA GLN A 283 7.32 24.85 -9.78
C GLN A 283 6.72 26.02 -10.55
N VAL A 284 7.22 27.24 -10.36
CA VAL A 284 6.76 28.42 -11.12
C VAL A 284 7.02 28.24 -12.62
N SER A 285 8.21 27.74 -12.98
CA SER A 285 8.54 27.44 -14.38
C SER A 285 7.61 26.38 -14.98
N LEU A 286 7.28 25.33 -14.21
CA LEU A 286 6.36 24.28 -14.65
C LEU A 286 4.95 24.82 -14.84
N ASP A 287 4.46 25.65 -13.93
CA ASP A 287 3.13 26.28 -14.04
C ASP A 287 3.06 27.24 -15.24
N SER A 288 4.14 27.97 -15.56
CA SER A 288 4.21 28.77 -16.77
C SER A 288 4.18 27.92 -18.05
N SER A 289 4.94 26.82 -18.09
CA SER A 289 4.94 25.91 -19.24
C SER A 289 3.60 25.18 -19.41
N LEU A 290 2.94 24.78 -18.31
CA LEU A 290 1.60 24.18 -18.35
C LEU A 290 0.56 25.18 -18.84
N ARG A 291 0.66 26.46 -18.45
CA ARG A 291 -0.21 27.52 -18.98
C ARG A 291 -0.01 27.76 -20.48
N GLU A 292 1.23 27.73 -20.94
CA GLU A 292 1.55 27.78 -22.37
C GLU A 292 1.04 26.53 -23.13
N GLN A 293 1.16 25.33 -22.54
CA GLN A 293 0.64 24.09 -23.12
C GLN A 293 -0.90 24.05 -23.19
N THR A 294 -1.61 24.62 -22.20
CA THR A 294 -3.09 24.70 -22.25
C THR A 294 -3.63 25.56 -23.39
N MET A 295 -2.80 26.35 -24.07
CA MET A 295 -3.21 27.17 -25.20
C MET A 295 -2.92 26.55 -26.59
N GLY A 296 -2.32 25.35 -26.68
CA GLY A 296 -1.85 24.87 -27.99
C GLY A 296 -1.82 23.37 -28.31
N ASP A 297 -1.75 22.43 -27.36
CA ASP A 297 -1.46 21.04 -27.78
C ASP A 297 -1.96 19.95 -26.80
N ALA A 298 -3.25 19.99 -26.46
CA ALA A 298 -3.87 18.86 -25.76
C ALA A 298 -3.94 17.66 -26.73
N TRP A 299 -3.27 16.56 -26.38
CA TRP A 299 -3.28 15.31 -27.16
C TRP A 299 -4.71 14.94 -27.59
N GLN A 300 -4.91 14.72 -28.89
CA GLN A 300 -6.17 14.28 -29.46
C GLN A 300 -6.04 12.88 -30.06
N PRO A 301 -7.09 12.05 -30.04
CA PRO A 301 -7.16 10.82 -30.83
C PRO A 301 -6.90 11.11 -32.32
N PRO A 302 -6.39 10.14 -33.10
CA PRO A 302 -6.26 10.28 -34.54
C PRO A 302 -7.64 10.44 -35.23
N PRO A 303 -7.68 10.99 -36.45
CA PRO A 303 -8.86 10.96 -37.31
C PRO A 303 -9.38 9.54 -37.57
N SER A 304 -10.64 9.44 -38.01
CA SER A 304 -11.25 8.12 -38.27
C SER A 304 -10.51 7.37 -39.38
N MET A 305 -10.35 6.06 -39.17
CA MET A 305 -9.54 5.14 -40.00
C MET A 305 -8.02 5.35 -39.95
N GLU A 306 -7.51 6.17 -39.03
CA GLU A 306 -6.09 6.28 -38.74
C GLU A 306 -5.74 5.67 -37.38
N TYR A 307 -4.48 5.31 -37.21
CA TYR A 307 -3.92 4.87 -35.94
C TYR A 307 -2.77 5.79 -35.55
N LYS A 308 -2.69 6.10 -34.25
CA LYS A 308 -1.61 6.90 -33.69
C LYS A 308 -0.68 6.02 -32.88
N LEU A 309 0.60 6.00 -33.24
CA LEU A 309 1.67 5.35 -32.50
C LEU A 309 2.28 6.37 -31.53
N ASN A 310 2.30 6.04 -30.25
CA ASN A 310 3.05 6.76 -29.23
C ASN A 310 4.13 5.82 -28.70
N PHE A 311 5.37 6.28 -28.67
CA PHE A 311 6.51 5.51 -28.18
C PHE A 311 7.32 6.33 -27.17
N ASP A 312 8.11 5.63 -26.36
CA ASP A 312 9.00 6.19 -25.34
C ASP A 312 10.17 5.21 -25.13
N ALA A 313 11.34 5.72 -24.76
CA ALA A 313 12.53 4.91 -24.52
C ALA A 313 13.10 5.09 -23.10
N ALA A 314 13.68 4.02 -22.56
CA ALA A 314 14.31 4.02 -21.25
C ALA A 314 15.70 3.39 -21.30
N ILE A 315 16.65 3.98 -20.56
CA ILE A 315 18.02 3.47 -20.45
C ILE A 315 18.20 2.77 -19.12
N PHE A 316 18.73 1.55 -19.17
CA PHE A 316 19.06 0.75 -18.00
C PHE A 316 20.57 0.60 -17.88
N SER A 317 21.23 1.62 -17.33
CA SER A 317 22.70 1.71 -17.23
C SER A 317 23.34 0.51 -16.51
N GLY A 318 22.69 -0.02 -15.47
CA GLY A 318 23.16 -1.21 -14.75
C GLY A 318 23.04 -2.54 -15.53
N LEU A 319 22.28 -2.55 -16.63
CA LEU A 319 22.07 -3.73 -17.47
C LEU A 319 22.66 -3.58 -18.88
N GLU A 320 23.33 -2.45 -19.16
CA GLU A 320 23.87 -2.08 -20.47
C GLU A 320 22.86 -2.26 -21.62
N LYS A 321 21.61 -1.89 -21.39
CA LYS A 321 20.50 -2.08 -22.34
C LYS A 321 19.59 -0.86 -22.38
N SER A 322 18.89 -0.71 -23.50
CA SER A 322 17.72 0.16 -23.61
C SER A 322 16.44 -0.67 -23.64
N GLY A 323 15.34 -0.06 -23.23
CA GLY A 323 13.99 -0.58 -23.43
C GLY A 323 13.18 0.43 -24.23
N ILE A 324 12.39 -0.07 -25.17
CA ILE A 324 11.47 0.72 -25.98
C ILE A 324 10.07 0.25 -25.63
N GLY A 325 9.16 1.18 -25.36
CA GLY A 325 7.73 0.91 -25.21
C GLY A 325 6.95 1.67 -26.27
N ALA A 326 5.95 1.04 -26.88
CA ALA A 326 5.05 1.74 -27.78
C ALA A 326 3.60 1.27 -27.65
N ILE A 327 2.68 2.19 -27.93
CA ILE A 327 1.23 1.98 -27.85
C ILE A 327 0.60 2.53 -29.13
N ILE A 328 -0.28 1.75 -29.74
CA ILE A 328 -1.10 2.16 -30.88
C ILE A 328 -2.53 2.38 -30.41
N ARG A 329 -3.10 3.53 -30.75
CA ARG A 329 -4.49 3.90 -30.43
C ARG A 329 -5.31 4.17 -31.68
N ASN A 330 -6.61 3.87 -31.61
CA ASN A 330 -7.58 4.22 -32.65
C ASN A 330 -8.20 5.62 -32.40
N ASP A 331 -9.12 6.01 -33.28
CA ASP A 331 -9.89 7.27 -33.25
C ASP A 331 -10.81 7.43 -32.04
N LYS A 332 -11.04 6.36 -31.27
CA LYS A 332 -11.82 6.35 -30.03
C LYS A 332 -10.96 6.39 -28.77
N ASP A 333 -9.65 6.64 -28.90
CA ASP A 333 -8.67 6.57 -27.80
C ASP A 333 -8.51 5.17 -27.19
N GLU A 334 -8.96 4.12 -27.89
CA GLU A 334 -8.81 2.75 -27.42
C GLU A 334 -7.42 2.24 -27.76
N VAL A 335 -6.77 1.59 -26.79
CA VAL A 335 -5.47 0.95 -27.00
C VAL A 335 -5.67 -0.32 -27.82
N MET A 336 -5.13 -0.31 -29.04
CA MET A 336 -5.21 -1.42 -29.98
C MET A 336 -4.07 -2.40 -29.79
N VAL A 337 -2.86 -1.87 -29.56
CA VAL A 337 -1.64 -2.65 -29.37
C VAL A 337 -0.76 -1.97 -28.34
N GLY A 338 -0.18 -2.75 -27.44
CA GLY A 338 0.96 -2.34 -26.63
C GLY A 338 2.14 -3.26 -26.95
N MET A 339 3.30 -2.69 -27.19
CA MET A 339 4.53 -3.43 -27.51
C MET A 339 5.70 -2.92 -26.67
N PHE A 340 6.66 -3.81 -26.45
CA PHE A 340 7.93 -3.45 -25.87
C PHE A 340 9.05 -4.21 -26.57
N ALA A 341 10.22 -3.60 -26.64
CA ALA A 341 11.43 -4.22 -27.16
C ALA A 341 12.61 -3.90 -26.24
N ILE A 342 13.58 -4.81 -26.20
CA ILE A 342 14.86 -4.58 -25.54
C ILE A 342 15.86 -4.21 -26.64
N GLY A 343 16.38 -3.00 -26.58
CA GLY A 343 17.34 -2.47 -27.52
C GLY A 343 18.79 -2.64 -27.05
N LEU A 344 19.72 -2.24 -27.92
CA LEU A 344 21.15 -2.21 -27.63
C LEU A 344 21.48 -1.14 -26.59
N LYS A 345 22.70 -1.19 -26.05
CA LYS A 345 23.25 -0.11 -25.25
C LYS A 345 23.26 1.17 -26.08
N VAL A 346 22.76 2.24 -25.48
CA VAL A 346 22.79 3.61 -25.99
C VAL A 346 23.31 4.50 -24.88
N ASP A 347 24.03 5.56 -25.27
CA ASP A 347 24.74 6.41 -24.31
C ASP A 347 23.90 7.63 -23.91
N THR A 348 22.88 7.99 -24.69
CA THR A 348 22.01 9.14 -24.43
C THR A 348 20.53 8.83 -24.59
N SER A 349 19.68 9.62 -23.90
CA SER A 349 18.21 9.52 -24.01
C SER A 349 17.74 9.78 -25.44
N GLU A 350 18.35 10.72 -26.14
CA GLU A 350 17.98 11.09 -27.51
C GLU A 350 18.26 9.95 -28.49
N GLU A 351 19.36 9.21 -28.30
CA GLU A 351 19.66 8.02 -29.10
C GLU A 351 18.64 6.90 -28.84
N ALA A 352 18.23 6.73 -27.59
CA ALA A 352 17.20 5.77 -27.22
C ALA A 352 15.85 6.08 -27.89
N GLU A 353 15.45 7.35 -27.92
CA GLU A 353 14.22 7.81 -28.58
C GLU A 353 14.27 7.64 -30.10
N LEU A 354 15.42 7.92 -30.74
CA LEU A 354 15.59 7.70 -32.17
C LEU A 354 15.48 6.22 -32.55
N LEU A 355 15.97 5.31 -31.70
CA LEU A 355 15.80 3.87 -31.89
C LEU A 355 14.36 3.42 -31.67
N ALA A 356 13.61 4.07 -30.79
CA ALA A 356 12.19 3.79 -30.55
C ALA A 356 11.29 4.17 -31.74
N CYS A 357 11.71 5.18 -32.52
CA CYS A 357 10.98 5.66 -33.70
C CYS A 357 11.18 4.79 -34.96
N ARG A 358 12.28 4.01 -35.01
CA ARG A 358 12.71 3.23 -36.18
C ARG A 358 12.00 1.89 -36.27
#